data_AF-A0A8T2XGW4-F1
#
_entry.id   AF-A0A8T2XGW4-F1
#
_cell.length_a   1.000
_cell.length_b   1.000
_cell.length_c   1.000
_cell.angle_alpha   90.00
_cell.angle_beta   90.00
_cell.angle_gamma   90.00
#
_symmetry.space_group_name_H-M   'P 1'
#
loop_
_entity.id
_entity.type
_entity.pdbx_description
1 polymer ?
#
loop_
_entity_poly.entity_id
_entity_poly.type
_entity_poly.pdbx_seq_one_letter_code
_entity_poly.pdbx_strand_id
1 'polypeptide(L)'
;MAHMENLPSVGSPGDIIQLSRVVMKTHNDGVYALFNKKFSSFALYEGKNGEDFLPYQCSLFRPRDHDSKFIAGMRKWLVDFHVDEGVNTFSFLREMREGQHANLVCKILHVCEIAKNEWMALVWDGTDSPPISINTNPEHKMDEQLPLQLEPSPPLSRDLLRTFPTVGTILRVIIDKVNQKHVLHLLNTGEWVKFISILCEVHAGLWCGVLTPFTKLRYLSNEDHFVLACQRSYNERLSLKLGRIPYWCFPWCSQITEVDYDHMPFATLMDVLTYSEATARFKCIIRVVAAFPWRAEDFSHHGTYRIRLTLEDPTARIHAFIYAEDGEKFFDGNPSIDVMTRKRDKLLGVAANNDGKGTNPASRNPPWVQCCLKSYYLDKNDIWGSRQYRIFGTKLAD
;
A
#
# COMPACT_ATOMS: atom_id res chain seq x y z
N MET A 1 -32.62 -14.06 1.36
CA MET A 1 -31.17 -13.78 1.54
C MET A 1 -30.54 -14.98 2.23
N ALA A 2 -29.51 -15.59 1.65
CA ALA A 2 -28.85 -16.74 2.26
C ALA A 2 -27.95 -16.26 3.41
N HIS A 3 -28.17 -16.75 4.64
CA HIS A 3 -27.17 -16.58 5.71
C HIS A 3 -25.85 -17.24 5.24
N MET A 4 -24.79 -16.44 5.14
CA MET A 4 -23.45 -16.89 4.74
C MET A 4 -22.77 -17.79 5.77
N GLU A 5 -23.28 -17.83 7.01
CA GLU A 5 -22.85 -18.73 8.10
C GLU A 5 -22.97 -20.23 7.74
N ASN A 6 -23.72 -20.57 6.68
CA ASN A 6 -23.93 -21.94 6.22
C ASN A 6 -23.06 -22.34 5.00
N LEU A 7 -22.00 -21.60 4.71
CA LEU A 7 -21.03 -21.93 3.66
C LEU A 7 -19.67 -22.30 4.27
N PRO A 8 -18.90 -23.21 3.63
CA PRO A 8 -17.56 -23.55 4.08
C PRO A 8 -16.62 -22.35 3.97
N SER A 9 -15.93 -22.03 5.07
CA SER A 9 -14.88 -21.03 5.20
C SER A 9 -13.56 -21.76 5.35
N VAL A 10 -12.87 -21.97 4.24
CA VAL A 10 -11.63 -22.76 4.20
C VAL A 10 -10.48 -21.97 4.82
N GLY A 11 -9.87 -22.51 5.88
CA GLY A 11 -8.78 -21.87 6.61
C GLY A 11 -7.45 -21.86 5.86
N SER A 12 -7.07 -22.98 5.22
CA SER A 12 -5.81 -23.13 4.50
C SER A 12 -5.91 -23.98 3.23
N PRO A 13 -5.05 -23.75 2.21
CA PRO A 13 -4.89 -24.65 1.08
C PRO A 13 -4.50 -26.06 1.53
N GLY A 14 -5.11 -27.08 0.94
CA GLY A 14 -4.88 -28.47 1.34
C GLY A 14 -5.69 -28.92 2.56
N ASP A 15 -6.50 -28.04 3.16
CA ASP A 15 -7.54 -28.47 4.09
C ASP A 15 -8.53 -29.41 3.40
N ILE A 16 -9.05 -30.35 4.19
CA ILE A 16 -9.88 -31.42 3.66
C ILE A 16 -11.34 -31.04 3.88
N ILE A 17 -12.10 -30.96 2.78
CA ILE A 17 -13.56 -30.80 2.83
C ILE A 17 -14.26 -32.14 2.57
N GLN A 18 -15.11 -32.54 3.50
CA GLN A 18 -16.01 -33.66 3.34
C GLN A 18 -17.41 -33.15 3.01
N LEU A 19 -17.92 -33.50 1.83
CA LEU A 19 -19.25 -33.13 1.35
C LEU A 19 -20.21 -34.32 1.45
N SER A 20 -21.42 -34.06 1.93
CA SER A 20 -22.48 -35.07 2.04
C SER A 20 -23.74 -34.60 1.31
N ARG A 21 -24.41 -35.54 0.63
CA ARG A 21 -25.66 -35.31 -0.12
C ARG A 21 -25.55 -34.13 -1.11
N VAL A 22 -24.45 -34.09 -1.87
CA VAL A 22 -24.26 -33.15 -2.98
C VAL A 22 -24.70 -33.77 -4.30
N VAL A 23 -25.09 -32.93 -5.25
CA VAL A 23 -25.47 -33.39 -6.59
C VAL A 23 -24.29 -33.20 -7.53
N MET A 24 -23.78 -34.28 -8.11
CA MET A 24 -22.72 -34.20 -9.12
C MET A 24 -23.30 -33.75 -10.45
N LYS A 25 -22.69 -32.75 -11.09
CA LYS A 25 -23.07 -32.24 -12.42
C LYS A 25 -21.84 -32.05 -13.29
N THR A 26 -22.05 -32.07 -14.61
CA THR A 26 -21.03 -31.74 -15.61
C THR A 26 -21.39 -30.43 -16.32
N HIS A 27 -20.40 -29.55 -16.51
CA HIS A 27 -20.56 -28.30 -17.25
C HIS A 27 -19.23 -27.88 -17.87
N ASN A 28 -19.20 -27.59 -19.18
CA ASN A 28 -17.97 -27.24 -19.93
C ASN A 28 -16.78 -28.18 -19.59
N ASP A 29 -17.00 -29.49 -19.72
CA ASP A 29 -16.03 -30.56 -19.44
C ASP A 29 -15.51 -30.68 -17.99
N GLY A 30 -15.96 -29.81 -17.08
CA GLY A 30 -15.69 -29.91 -15.65
C GLY A 30 -16.76 -30.71 -14.89
N VAL A 31 -16.34 -31.45 -13.86
CA VAL A 31 -17.23 -32.12 -12.89
C VAL A 31 -17.36 -31.23 -11.64
N TYR A 32 -18.59 -30.91 -11.24
CA TYR A 32 -18.88 -30.03 -10.10
C TYR A 32 -19.78 -30.74 -9.10
N ALA A 33 -19.52 -30.55 -7.81
CA ALA A 33 -20.42 -30.91 -6.73
C ALA A 33 -21.32 -29.72 -6.37
N LEU A 34 -22.61 -29.81 -6.69
CA LEU A 34 -23.59 -28.78 -6.35
C LEU A 34 -24.07 -28.97 -4.90
N PHE A 35 -23.74 -27.99 -4.04
CA PHE A 35 -24.15 -27.94 -2.66
C PHE A 35 -25.52 -27.27 -2.51
N ASN A 36 -26.48 -27.96 -1.87
CA ASN A 36 -27.80 -27.39 -1.57
C ASN A 36 -28.01 -27.31 -0.06
N LYS A 37 -28.09 -26.09 0.48
CA LYS A 37 -28.25 -25.82 1.91
C LYS A 37 -29.44 -26.54 2.57
N LYS A 38 -30.45 -26.97 1.80
CA LYS A 38 -31.63 -27.68 2.35
C LYS A 38 -31.33 -29.12 2.76
N PHE A 39 -30.34 -29.78 2.16
CA PHE A 39 -30.11 -31.21 2.38
C PHE A 39 -28.65 -31.65 2.31
N SER A 40 -27.76 -30.82 1.76
CA SER A 40 -26.32 -31.06 1.75
C SER A 40 -25.70 -30.60 3.07
N SER A 41 -24.63 -31.27 3.49
CA SER A 41 -23.84 -30.88 4.65
C SER A 41 -22.34 -30.99 4.36
N PHE A 42 -21.52 -30.28 5.13
CA PHE A 42 -20.07 -30.29 4.99
C PHE A 42 -19.37 -30.36 6.35
N ALA A 43 -18.14 -30.84 6.34
CA ALA A 43 -17.18 -30.73 7.42
C ALA A 43 -15.79 -30.39 6.85
N LEU A 44 -15.10 -29.45 7.49
CA LEU A 44 -13.76 -28.99 7.14
C LEU A 44 -12.78 -29.41 8.21
N TYR A 45 -11.68 -30.02 7.79
CA TYR A 45 -10.61 -30.51 8.65
C TYR A 45 -9.29 -29.90 8.22
N GLU A 46 -8.40 -29.70 9.18
CA GLU A 46 -7.01 -29.32 8.89
C GLU A 46 -6.35 -30.35 7.97
N GLY A 47 -5.59 -29.85 7.00
CA GLY A 47 -4.86 -30.64 6.02
C GLY A 47 -3.68 -31.43 6.60
N LYS A 48 -2.54 -31.45 5.90
CA LYS A 48 -1.38 -32.28 6.22
C LYS A 48 -0.81 -32.12 7.64
N ASN A 49 -0.96 -30.93 8.24
CA ASN A 49 -0.41 -30.60 9.55
C ASN A 49 -1.41 -30.83 10.70
N GLY A 50 -2.62 -31.30 10.40
CA GLY A 50 -3.65 -31.44 11.42
C GLY A 50 -3.40 -32.62 12.36
N GLU A 51 -3.44 -32.35 13.66
CA GLU A 51 -3.21 -33.35 14.71
C GLU A 51 -4.49 -34.09 15.12
N ASP A 52 -5.64 -33.40 15.10
CA ASP A 52 -6.92 -33.97 15.50
C ASP A 52 -7.77 -34.43 14.29
N PHE A 53 -8.82 -35.19 14.57
CA PHE A 53 -9.83 -35.59 13.58
C PHE A 53 -11.15 -34.83 13.77
N LEU A 54 -11.09 -33.65 14.39
CA LEU A 54 -12.26 -32.82 14.64
C LEU A 54 -12.36 -31.79 13.51
N PRO A 55 -13.57 -31.59 12.94
CA PRO A 55 -13.71 -30.55 11.95
C PRO A 55 -13.69 -29.19 12.65
N TYR A 56 -12.85 -28.27 12.18
CA TYR A 56 -12.83 -26.89 12.68
C TYR A 56 -14.09 -26.11 12.25
N GLN A 57 -14.77 -26.56 11.19
CA GLN A 57 -16.07 -26.05 10.79
C GLN A 57 -16.92 -27.17 10.20
N CYS A 58 -18.18 -27.26 10.62
CA CYS A 58 -19.15 -28.17 10.00
C CYS A 58 -20.54 -27.54 9.95
N SER A 59 -21.37 -27.98 9.01
CA SER A 59 -22.81 -27.67 9.01
C SER A 59 -23.60 -28.77 9.72
N LEU A 60 -24.79 -29.14 9.23
CA LEU A 60 -25.60 -30.26 9.76
C LEU A 60 -24.96 -31.65 9.57
N PHE A 61 -23.64 -31.71 9.43
CA PHE A 61 -22.86 -32.91 9.20
C PHE A 61 -22.86 -33.77 10.45
N ARG A 62 -22.99 -35.09 10.24
CA ARG A 62 -22.93 -36.09 11.31
C ARG A 62 -21.69 -36.95 11.08
N PRO A 63 -20.67 -36.88 11.96
CA PRO A 63 -19.47 -37.69 11.80
C PRO A 63 -19.81 -39.18 11.91
N ARG A 64 -19.10 -39.99 11.13
CA ARG A 64 -19.19 -41.45 11.10
C ARG A 64 -17.88 -42.02 11.64
N ASP A 65 -17.95 -43.21 12.23
CA ASP A 65 -16.79 -43.88 12.83
C ASP A 65 -15.62 -44.10 11.85
N HIS A 66 -15.92 -44.19 10.55
CA HIS A 66 -14.92 -44.40 9.51
C HIS A 66 -14.32 -43.10 8.94
N ASP A 67 -14.89 -41.93 9.24
CA ASP A 67 -14.43 -40.66 8.66
C ASP A 67 -12.97 -40.38 9.05
N SER A 68 -12.57 -40.68 10.28
CA SER A 68 -11.18 -40.54 10.76
C SER A 68 -10.16 -41.26 9.88
N LYS A 69 -10.49 -42.47 9.40
CA LYS A 69 -9.62 -43.25 8.50
C LYS A 69 -9.47 -42.59 7.13
N PHE A 70 -10.55 -42.02 6.58
CA PHE A 70 -10.50 -41.29 5.31
C PHE A 70 -9.69 -40.00 5.44
N ILE A 71 -9.88 -39.25 6.52
CA ILE A 71 -9.10 -38.03 6.80
C ILE A 71 -7.61 -38.37 6.94
N ALA A 72 -7.25 -39.41 7.72
CA ALA A 72 -5.87 -39.87 7.84
C ALA A 72 -5.26 -40.26 6.47
N GLY A 73 -6.03 -40.96 5.64
CA GLY A 73 -5.62 -41.33 4.28
C GLY A 73 -5.37 -40.12 3.39
N MET A 74 -6.28 -39.14 3.41
CA MET A 74 -6.13 -37.88 2.65
C MET A 74 -4.93 -37.06 3.14
N ARG A 75 -4.71 -36.94 4.45
CA ARG A 75 -3.53 -36.26 5.01
C ARG A 75 -2.23 -36.90 4.54
N LYS A 76 -2.15 -38.25 4.56
CA LYS A 76 -1.00 -38.99 4.05
C LYS A 76 -0.80 -38.73 2.55
N TRP A 77 -1.87 -38.72 1.76
CA TRP A 77 -1.80 -38.43 0.34
C TRP A 77 -1.30 -37.00 0.05
N LEU A 78 -1.72 -36.02 0.85
CA LEU A 78 -1.26 -34.62 0.75
C LEU A 78 0.22 -34.40 1.09
N VAL A 79 0.89 -35.37 1.71
CA VAL A 79 2.35 -35.29 1.93
C VAL A 79 3.10 -35.33 0.60
N ASP A 80 2.67 -36.22 -0.30
CA ASP A 80 3.32 -36.48 -1.58
C ASP A 80 2.64 -35.74 -2.74
N PHE A 81 1.41 -35.26 -2.54
CA PHE A 81 0.64 -34.54 -3.55
C PHE A 81 0.75 -33.03 -3.35
N HIS A 82 1.27 -32.34 -4.37
CA HIS A 82 1.22 -30.89 -4.44
C HIS A 82 -0.11 -30.48 -5.09
N VAL A 83 -0.94 -29.74 -4.36
CA VAL A 83 -2.16 -29.16 -4.95
C VAL A 83 -1.72 -28.17 -6.03
N ASP A 84 -2.02 -28.49 -7.29
CA ASP A 84 -1.84 -27.57 -8.40
C ASP A 84 -2.75 -26.35 -8.16
N GLU A 85 -2.15 -25.22 -7.80
CA GLU A 85 -2.87 -23.97 -7.58
C GLU A 85 -3.32 -23.31 -8.90
N GLY A 86 -3.07 -23.96 -10.04
CA GLY A 86 -3.23 -23.43 -11.39
C GLY A 86 -2.12 -22.45 -11.75
N VAL A 87 -2.12 -21.99 -13.00
CA VAL A 87 -1.32 -20.84 -13.45
C VAL A 87 -1.95 -19.56 -12.89
N ASN A 88 -1.91 -19.39 -11.57
CA ASN A 88 -2.29 -18.13 -10.96
C ASN A 88 -1.08 -17.20 -11.07
N THR A 89 -1.07 -16.35 -12.10
CA THR A 89 -0.15 -15.22 -12.16
C THR A 89 -0.48 -14.28 -11.02
N PHE A 90 0.31 -14.36 -9.94
CA PHE A 90 0.30 -13.39 -8.85
C PHE A 90 1.13 -12.19 -9.28
N SER A 91 0.60 -11.01 -8.98
CA SER A 91 1.24 -9.73 -9.23
C SER A 91 1.81 -9.20 -7.93
N PHE A 92 2.96 -8.54 -8.05
CA PHE A 92 3.48 -7.69 -6.98
C PHE A 92 2.76 -6.34 -6.97
N LEU A 93 2.86 -5.57 -5.88
CA LEU A 93 2.34 -4.20 -5.81
C LEU A 93 2.92 -3.31 -6.90
N ARG A 94 4.18 -3.55 -7.30
CA ARG A 94 4.81 -2.87 -8.45
C ARG A 94 4.11 -3.11 -9.80
N GLU A 95 3.27 -4.13 -9.92
CA GLU A 95 2.60 -4.49 -11.18
C GLU A 95 1.12 -4.04 -11.21
N MET A 96 0.64 -3.38 -10.16
CA MET A 96 -0.74 -2.89 -10.07
C MET A 96 -1.10 -1.90 -11.18
N ARG A 97 -2.37 -1.94 -11.59
CA ARG A 97 -2.95 -1.04 -12.60
C ARG A 97 -4.31 -0.58 -12.13
N GLU A 98 -4.60 0.71 -12.31
CA GLU A 98 -5.85 1.32 -11.86
C GLU A 98 -7.04 0.71 -12.61
N GLY A 99 -8.11 0.40 -11.88
CA GLY A 99 -9.33 -0.21 -12.40
C GLY A 99 -9.19 -1.69 -12.75
N GLN A 100 -8.07 -2.34 -12.45
CA GLN A 100 -7.87 -3.77 -12.73
C GLN A 100 -7.96 -4.61 -11.46
N HIS A 101 -8.44 -5.84 -11.63
CA HIS A 101 -8.34 -6.86 -10.59
C HIS A 101 -6.97 -7.52 -10.62
N ALA A 102 -6.36 -7.71 -9.46
CA ALA A 102 -5.08 -8.37 -9.30
C ALA A 102 -5.18 -9.53 -8.30
N ASN A 103 -4.24 -10.48 -8.40
CA ASN A 103 -4.01 -11.48 -7.37
C ASN A 103 -2.72 -11.08 -6.63
N LEU A 104 -2.83 -10.70 -5.37
CA LEU A 104 -1.70 -10.15 -4.59
C LEU A 104 -1.32 -11.08 -3.44
N VAL A 105 -0.02 -11.24 -3.21
CA VAL A 105 0.53 -11.88 -2.00
C VAL A 105 1.07 -10.77 -1.10
N CYS A 106 0.47 -10.57 0.07
CA CYS A 106 0.89 -9.49 0.97
C CYS A 106 0.90 -9.95 2.43
N LYS A 107 1.78 -9.34 3.22
CA LYS A 107 1.76 -9.42 4.69
C LYS A 107 0.79 -8.38 5.22
N ILE A 108 -0.06 -8.77 6.17
CA ILE A 108 -0.94 -7.85 6.89
C ILE A 108 -0.11 -7.18 7.98
N LEU A 109 0.10 -5.87 7.88
CA LEU A 109 0.87 -5.08 8.85
C LEU A 109 0.01 -4.54 9.98
N HIS A 110 -1.24 -4.15 9.68
CA HIS A 110 -2.17 -3.60 10.65
C HIS A 110 -3.60 -3.64 10.11
N VAL A 111 -4.59 -3.65 11.01
CA VAL A 111 -6.01 -3.57 10.67
C VAL A 111 -6.67 -2.57 11.62
N CYS A 112 -7.39 -1.58 11.08
CA CYS A 112 -8.04 -0.53 11.86
C CYS A 112 -9.43 -0.17 11.30
N GLU A 113 -10.29 0.37 12.16
CA GLU A 113 -11.58 0.94 11.76
C GLU A 113 -11.37 2.41 11.35
N ILE A 114 -11.81 2.78 10.14
CA ILE A 114 -11.59 4.10 9.54
C ILE A 114 -12.81 5.03 9.64
N ALA A 115 -14.00 4.44 9.69
CA ALA A 115 -15.25 5.11 9.99
C ALA A 115 -16.21 4.05 10.53
N LYS A 116 -17.39 4.46 11.03
CA LYS A 116 -18.36 3.52 11.58
C LYS A 116 -18.68 2.41 10.57
N ASN A 117 -18.26 1.18 10.89
CA ASN A 117 -18.39 -0.02 10.05
C ASN A 117 -17.60 0.01 8.73
N GLU A 118 -16.52 0.79 8.65
CA GLU A 118 -15.60 0.79 7.51
C GLU A 118 -14.21 0.49 8.05
N TRP A 119 -13.55 -0.50 7.46
CA TRP A 119 -12.28 -1.02 7.96
C TRP A 119 -11.21 -0.94 6.88
N MET A 120 -9.97 -0.82 7.32
CA MET A 120 -8.81 -0.80 6.47
C MET A 120 -7.76 -1.78 6.97
N ALA A 121 -7.18 -2.54 6.05
CA ALA A 121 -5.98 -3.30 6.31
C ALA A 121 -4.79 -2.64 5.60
N LEU A 122 -3.69 -2.46 6.32
CA LEU A 122 -2.42 -2.06 5.76
C LEU A 122 -1.63 -3.31 5.41
N VAL A 123 -1.29 -3.45 4.14
CA VAL A 123 -0.63 -4.65 3.62
C VAL A 123 0.63 -4.30 2.83
N TRP A 124 1.54 -5.25 2.71
CA TRP A 124 2.86 -5.00 2.12
C TRP A 124 3.46 -6.27 1.47
N ASP A 125 4.19 -6.11 0.37
CA ASP A 125 4.90 -7.21 -0.30
C ASP A 125 6.40 -6.94 -0.55
N GLY A 126 6.91 -5.77 -0.17
CA GLY A 126 8.32 -5.36 -0.36
C GLY A 126 8.62 -4.59 -1.64
N THR A 127 7.65 -4.49 -2.55
CA THR A 127 7.81 -3.81 -3.84
C THR A 127 7.18 -2.41 -3.83
N ASP A 128 7.70 -1.52 -4.68
CA ASP A 128 7.20 -0.14 -4.78
C ASP A 128 6.09 -0.08 -5.84
N SER A 129 4.90 0.38 -5.47
CA SER A 129 3.78 0.57 -6.40
C SER A 129 4.13 1.61 -7.48
N PRO A 130 3.55 1.52 -8.69
CA PRO A 130 3.77 2.52 -9.75
C PRO A 130 3.42 3.95 -9.30
N PRO A 131 4.13 4.98 -9.77
CA PRO A 131 3.76 6.35 -9.48
C PRO A 131 2.39 6.68 -10.09
N ILE A 132 1.54 7.36 -9.31
CA ILE A 132 0.20 7.77 -9.72
C ILE A 132 0.26 9.15 -10.39
N SER A 133 -0.45 9.33 -11.50
CA SER A 133 -0.73 10.65 -12.05
C SER A 133 -1.82 11.35 -11.23
N ILE A 134 -1.58 12.60 -10.87
CA ILE A 134 -2.47 13.40 -10.03
C ILE A 134 -3.43 14.16 -10.93
N ASN A 135 -4.69 13.78 -10.90
CA ASN A 135 -5.72 14.50 -11.64
C ASN A 135 -6.13 15.76 -10.88
N THR A 136 -5.94 16.93 -11.50
CA THR A 136 -6.38 18.23 -10.98
C THR A 136 -7.58 18.70 -11.79
N ASN A 137 -8.72 18.88 -11.13
CA ASN A 137 -9.88 19.48 -11.78
C ASN A 137 -9.58 20.99 -12.01
N PRO A 138 -9.66 21.53 -13.24
CA PRO A 138 -8.97 22.79 -13.58
C PRO A 138 -9.49 24.06 -12.92
N GLU A 139 -10.68 24.09 -12.32
CA GLU A 139 -11.29 25.39 -11.96
C GLU A 139 -11.57 25.68 -10.48
N HIS A 140 -11.46 24.74 -9.53
CA HIS A 140 -11.76 25.08 -8.12
C HIS A 140 -11.06 24.25 -7.03
N LYS A 141 -10.12 23.36 -7.38
CA LYS A 141 -9.57 22.36 -6.43
C LYS A 141 -8.03 22.38 -6.29
N MET A 142 -7.34 23.42 -6.76
CA MET A 142 -5.87 23.48 -6.63
C MET A 142 -5.41 23.83 -5.21
N ASP A 143 -6.31 24.36 -4.37
CA ASP A 143 -6.12 24.57 -2.94
C ASP A 143 -6.59 23.38 -2.07
N GLU A 144 -7.22 22.35 -2.67
CA GLU A 144 -7.58 21.14 -1.92
C GLU A 144 -6.30 20.40 -1.52
N GLN A 145 -5.99 20.43 -0.22
CA GLN A 145 -4.85 19.73 0.34
C GLN A 145 -5.03 18.23 0.11
N LEU A 146 -4.12 17.64 -0.66
CA LEU A 146 -4.06 16.18 -0.77
C LEU A 146 -3.84 15.59 0.62
N PRO A 147 -4.63 14.57 1.02
CA PRO A 147 -4.46 13.95 2.30
C PRO A 147 -3.09 13.28 2.39
N LEU A 148 -2.46 13.36 3.56
CA LEU A 148 -1.23 12.61 3.87
C LEU A 148 -1.51 11.11 4.00
N GLN A 149 -2.71 10.77 4.48
CA GLN A 149 -3.14 9.45 4.88
C GLN A 149 -4.63 9.30 4.56
N LEU A 150 -5.09 8.10 4.19
CA LEU A 150 -6.52 7.80 4.06
C LEU A 150 -7.10 7.27 5.38
N GLU A 151 -6.22 6.92 6.32
CA GLU A 151 -6.53 6.50 7.67
C GLU A 151 -7.31 7.58 8.45
N PRO A 152 -8.12 7.20 9.46
CA PRO A 152 -8.92 8.12 10.24
C PRO A 152 -8.07 9.13 11.02
N SER A 153 -8.72 10.19 11.48
CA SER A 153 -8.20 11.02 12.56
C SER A 153 -8.57 10.35 13.91
N PRO A 154 -7.60 10.05 14.80
CA PRO A 154 -6.19 10.46 14.75
C PRO A 154 -5.29 9.55 13.88
N PRO A 155 -4.19 10.11 13.31
CA PRO A 155 -3.18 9.34 12.58
C PRO A 155 -2.62 8.16 13.38
N LEU A 156 -2.08 7.16 12.67
CA LEU A 156 -1.40 6.03 13.31
C LEU A 156 -0.27 6.49 14.23
N SER A 157 -0.16 5.85 15.39
CA SER A 157 0.87 6.19 16.37
C SER A 157 2.26 5.92 15.80
N ARG A 158 3.23 6.75 16.22
CA ARG A 158 4.63 6.57 15.81
C ARG A 158 5.17 5.19 16.20
N ASP A 159 4.78 4.67 17.36
CA ASP A 159 5.23 3.36 17.82
C ASP A 159 4.74 2.23 16.92
N LEU A 160 3.53 2.35 16.37
CA LEU A 160 3.03 1.43 15.36
C LEU A 160 3.77 1.59 14.01
N LEU A 161 3.99 2.83 13.55
CA LEU A 161 4.75 3.06 12.32
C LEU A 161 6.18 2.46 12.38
N ARG A 162 6.80 2.45 13.57
CA ARG A 162 8.11 1.82 13.79
C ARG A 162 8.12 0.30 13.60
N THR A 163 6.96 -0.36 13.61
CA THR A 163 6.88 -1.79 13.32
C THR A 163 6.72 -2.07 11.83
N PHE A 164 6.52 -1.04 10.99
CA PHE A 164 6.33 -1.21 9.56
C PHE A 164 7.67 -1.29 8.81
N PRO A 165 7.72 -1.99 7.66
CA PRO A 165 8.89 -2.01 6.80
C PRO A 165 9.25 -0.61 6.28
N THR A 166 10.54 -0.30 6.20
CA THR A 166 11.02 1.02 5.72
C THR A 166 11.29 1.09 4.23
N VAL A 167 10.94 0.06 3.45
CA VAL A 167 10.97 0.07 1.98
C VAL A 167 9.81 -0.74 1.44
N GLY A 168 9.39 -0.45 0.21
CA GLY A 168 8.19 -1.04 -0.37
C GLY A 168 6.93 -0.26 0.00
N THR A 169 5.91 -0.39 -0.83
CA THR A 169 4.64 0.30 -0.62
C THR A 169 3.82 -0.38 0.47
N ILE A 170 3.28 0.44 1.37
CA ILE A 170 2.24 0.03 2.31
C ILE A 170 0.90 0.34 1.66
N LEU A 171 0.30 -0.69 1.08
CA LEU A 171 -0.99 -0.58 0.39
C LEU A 171 -2.13 -0.53 1.41
N ARG A 172 -3.08 0.36 1.16
CA ARG A 172 -4.31 0.48 1.94
C ARG A 172 -5.39 -0.39 1.30
N VAL A 173 -5.90 -1.38 2.02
CA VAL A 173 -6.96 -2.26 1.56
C VAL A 173 -8.26 -1.87 2.26
N ILE A 174 -9.20 -1.34 1.50
CA ILE A 174 -10.51 -0.90 1.98
C ILE A 174 -11.46 -2.10 2.05
N ILE A 175 -12.12 -2.24 3.20
CA ILE A 175 -13.07 -3.30 3.50
C ILE A 175 -14.44 -2.64 3.65
N ASP A 176 -15.29 -2.82 2.65
CA ASP A 176 -16.64 -2.27 2.67
C ASP A 176 -17.54 -2.98 3.71
N LYS A 177 -18.70 -2.36 3.99
CA LYS A 177 -19.69 -2.87 4.95
C LYS A 177 -20.22 -4.26 4.59
N VAL A 178 -20.25 -4.60 3.29
CA VAL A 178 -20.77 -5.88 2.80
C VAL A 178 -19.79 -6.99 3.15
N ASN A 179 -18.48 -6.75 2.97
CA ASN A 179 -17.43 -7.71 3.23
C ASN A 179 -16.96 -7.72 4.69
N GLN A 180 -17.22 -6.66 5.47
CA GLN A 180 -16.76 -6.52 6.86
C GLN A 180 -17.08 -7.75 7.72
N LYS A 181 -18.34 -8.21 7.74
CA LYS A 181 -18.76 -9.36 8.56
C LYS A 181 -18.04 -10.66 8.19
N HIS A 182 -17.55 -10.75 6.96
CA HIS A 182 -17.04 -11.98 6.36
C HIS A 182 -15.52 -12.04 6.33
N VAL A 183 -14.84 -10.91 6.17
CA VAL A 183 -13.38 -10.88 6.01
C VAL A 183 -12.66 -10.36 7.24
N LEU A 184 -13.30 -9.53 8.06
CA LEU A 184 -12.59 -8.85 9.15
C LEU A 184 -11.99 -9.83 10.19
N HIS A 185 -12.74 -10.89 10.52
CA HIS A 185 -12.25 -11.95 11.43
C HIS A 185 -11.15 -12.83 10.81
N LEU A 186 -10.90 -12.69 9.50
CA LEU A 186 -9.87 -13.41 8.73
C LEU A 186 -8.65 -12.51 8.43
N LEU A 187 -8.51 -11.37 9.08
CA LEU A 187 -7.36 -10.48 8.89
C LEU A 187 -6.52 -10.45 10.16
N ASN A 188 -5.53 -11.35 10.20
CA ASN A 188 -4.61 -11.46 11.33
C ASN A 188 -3.35 -10.65 11.03
N THR A 189 -3.00 -9.73 11.93
CA THR A 189 -1.78 -8.93 11.81
C THR A 189 -0.55 -9.84 11.92
N GLY A 190 0.43 -9.63 11.04
CA GLY A 190 1.66 -10.42 10.95
C GLY A 190 1.60 -11.57 9.95
N GLU A 191 0.40 -12.00 9.55
CA GLU A 191 0.21 -13.13 8.65
C GLU A 191 0.33 -12.75 7.17
N TRP A 192 0.76 -13.71 6.35
CA TRP A 192 0.77 -13.58 4.89
C TRP A 192 -0.54 -14.08 4.30
N VAL A 193 -1.07 -13.33 3.35
CA VAL A 193 -2.33 -13.64 2.68
C VAL A 193 -2.23 -13.47 1.17
N LYS A 194 -2.95 -14.31 0.43
CA LYS A 194 -3.29 -14.14 -0.97
C LYS A 194 -4.65 -13.48 -1.06
N PHE A 195 -4.68 -12.27 -1.61
CA PHE A 195 -5.89 -11.65 -2.11
C PHE A 195 -6.08 -12.09 -3.56
N ILE A 196 -7.19 -12.76 -3.85
CA ILE A 196 -7.54 -13.20 -5.20
C ILE A 196 -8.61 -12.24 -5.73
N SER A 197 -8.35 -11.63 -6.89
CA SER A 197 -9.25 -10.67 -7.54
C SER A 197 -9.56 -9.44 -6.66
N ILE A 198 -8.55 -8.84 -6.06
CA ILE A 198 -8.67 -7.54 -5.40
C ILE A 198 -8.71 -6.43 -6.46
N LEU A 199 -9.63 -5.48 -6.34
CA LEU A 199 -9.72 -4.35 -7.26
C LEU A 199 -8.69 -3.28 -6.87
N CYS A 200 -7.87 -2.84 -7.83
CA CYS A 200 -6.88 -1.80 -7.62
C CYS A 200 -7.45 -0.45 -8.01
N GLU A 201 -7.52 0.49 -7.08
CA GLU A 201 -8.05 1.84 -7.29
C GLU A 201 -7.07 2.92 -6.80
N VAL A 202 -7.32 4.16 -7.19
CA VAL A 202 -6.58 5.33 -6.72
C VAL A 202 -7.54 6.29 -6.04
N HIS A 203 -7.37 6.51 -4.74
CA HIS A 203 -8.19 7.45 -3.96
C HIS A 203 -7.30 8.61 -3.48
N ALA A 204 -7.66 9.84 -3.82
CA ALA A 204 -6.91 11.05 -3.45
C ALA A 204 -5.40 10.97 -3.79
N GLY A 205 -5.08 10.37 -4.93
CA GLY A 205 -3.70 10.17 -5.40
C GLY A 205 -2.92 9.10 -4.63
N LEU A 206 -3.58 8.18 -3.93
CA LEU A 206 -2.96 7.05 -3.22
C LEU A 206 -3.52 5.72 -3.73
N TRP A 207 -2.66 4.72 -3.88
CA TRP A 207 -3.08 3.36 -4.24
C TRP A 207 -3.91 2.73 -3.13
N CYS A 208 -5.01 2.11 -3.54
CA CYS A 208 -5.90 1.34 -2.70
C CYS A 208 -6.20 -0.01 -3.33
N GLY A 209 -6.25 -1.05 -2.49
CA GLY A 209 -6.96 -2.29 -2.82
C GLY A 209 -8.39 -2.19 -2.29
N VAL A 210 -9.37 -2.65 -3.05
CA VAL A 210 -10.77 -2.70 -2.61
C VAL A 210 -11.22 -4.15 -2.61
N LEU A 211 -11.66 -4.61 -1.43
CA LEU A 211 -12.29 -5.93 -1.32
C LEU A 211 -13.70 -5.84 -1.89
N THR A 212 -13.90 -6.56 -3.00
CA THR A 212 -15.22 -6.69 -3.64
C THR A 212 -15.89 -7.99 -3.18
N PRO A 213 -17.19 -8.18 -3.40
CA PRO A 213 -17.86 -9.46 -3.11
C PRO A 213 -17.27 -10.69 -3.82
N PHE A 214 -16.42 -10.48 -4.85
CA PHE A 214 -15.73 -11.53 -5.59
C PHE A 214 -14.31 -11.80 -5.09
N THR A 215 -13.79 -10.93 -4.22
CA THR A 215 -12.44 -11.06 -3.68
C THR A 215 -12.40 -12.22 -2.70
N LYS A 216 -11.41 -13.12 -2.87
CA LYS A 216 -11.17 -14.23 -1.95
C LYS A 216 -9.88 -13.99 -1.19
N LEU A 217 -9.85 -14.42 0.07
CA LEU A 217 -8.68 -14.34 0.93
C LEU A 217 -8.20 -15.75 1.28
N ARG A 218 -6.88 -15.92 1.36
CA ARG A 218 -6.26 -17.20 1.68
C ARG A 218 -4.96 -17.00 2.44
N TYR A 219 -4.78 -17.65 3.58
CA TYR A 219 -3.52 -17.56 4.33
C TYR A 219 -2.40 -18.36 3.65
N LEU A 220 -1.17 -17.91 3.88
CA LEU A 220 0.06 -18.57 3.44
C LEU A 220 0.95 -18.91 4.62
N SER A 221 1.63 -20.05 4.50
CA SER A 221 2.78 -20.37 5.33
C SER A 221 3.95 -19.45 5.01
N ASN A 222 4.81 -19.20 6.00
CA ASN A 222 6.08 -18.50 5.81
C ASN A 222 7.04 -19.22 4.84
N GLU A 223 6.82 -20.53 4.61
CA GLU A 223 7.60 -21.35 3.66
C GLU A 223 7.07 -21.28 2.22
N ASP A 224 5.97 -20.55 1.96
CA ASP A 224 5.47 -20.35 0.60
C ASP A 224 6.50 -19.59 -0.24
N HIS A 225 6.76 -20.06 -1.46
CA HIS A 225 7.78 -19.50 -2.33
C HIS A 225 7.59 -18.02 -2.67
N PHE A 226 6.34 -17.52 -2.73
CA PHE A 226 6.08 -16.09 -2.92
C PHE A 226 6.46 -15.30 -1.66
N VAL A 227 6.14 -15.83 -0.47
CA VAL A 227 6.52 -15.21 0.80
C VAL A 227 8.04 -15.11 0.93
N LEU A 228 8.75 -16.20 0.62
CA LEU A 228 10.21 -16.21 0.60
C LEU A 228 10.79 -15.23 -0.42
N ALA A 229 10.17 -15.08 -1.59
CA ALA A 229 10.60 -14.11 -2.60
C ALA A 229 10.42 -12.65 -2.11
N CYS A 230 9.28 -12.31 -1.51
CA CYS A 230 9.03 -10.99 -0.92
C CYS A 230 10.05 -10.67 0.18
N GLN A 231 10.29 -11.62 1.09
CA GLN A 231 11.26 -11.45 2.19
C GLN A 231 12.70 -11.31 1.68
N ARG A 232 13.09 -12.11 0.68
CA ARG A 232 14.43 -12.03 0.06
C ARG A 232 14.63 -10.65 -0.59
N SER A 233 13.68 -10.21 -1.40
CA SER A 233 13.76 -8.90 -2.07
C SER A 233 13.87 -7.76 -1.07
N TYR A 234 13.10 -7.82 0.02
CA TYR A 234 13.20 -6.85 1.11
C TYR A 234 14.59 -6.84 1.76
N ASN A 235 15.11 -8.01 2.17
CA ASN A 235 16.41 -8.12 2.83
C ASN A 235 17.56 -7.66 1.90
N GLU A 236 17.48 -7.97 0.61
CA GLU A 236 18.42 -7.47 -0.40
C GLU A 236 18.41 -5.93 -0.44
N ARG A 237 17.23 -5.29 -0.49
CA ARG A 237 17.13 -3.82 -0.45
C ARG A 237 17.72 -3.23 0.83
N LEU A 238 17.53 -3.86 1.98
CA LEU A 238 18.11 -3.33 3.24
C LEU A 238 19.64 -3.37 3.25
N SER A 239 20.25 -4.36 2.59
CA SER A 239 21.71 -4.53 2.57
C SER A 239 22.42 -3.67 1.52
N LEU A 240 21.70 -3.19 0.50
CA LEU A 240 22.25 -2.35 -0.57
C LEU A 240 22.31 -0.86 -0.17
N LYS A 241 23.44 -0.20 -0.47
CA LYS A 241 23.62 1.25 -0.28
C LYS A 241 22.53 2.09 -0.98
N LEU A 242 22.06 1.61 -2.13
CA LEU A 242 21.02 2.27 -2.94
C LEU A 242 19.64 1.64 -2.77
N GLY A 243 19.44 0.68 -1.87
CA GLY A 243 18.17 -0.06 -1.78
C GLY A 243 16.97 0.77 -1.27
N ARG A 244 17.23 2.00 -0.83
CA ARG A 244 16.24 2.99 -0.33
C ARG A 244 15.80 3.94 -1.45
N ILE A 245 16.41 3.84 -2.63
CA ILE A 245 15.95 4.53 -3.83
C ILE A 245 14.64 3.85 -4.28
N PRO A 246 13.58 4.63 -4.60
CA PRO A 246 12.36 4.09 -5.18
C PRO A 246 12.63 3.38 -6.51
N TYR A 247 12.04 2.20 -6.70
CA TYR A 247 12.20 1.36 -7.89
C TYR A 247 11.90 2.13 -9.20
N TRP A 248 10.90 3.00 -9.17
CA TRP A 248 10.42 3.78 -10.33
C TRP A 248 11.28 5.00 -10.67
N CYS A 249 12.46 5.13 -10.06
CA CYS A 249 13.44 6.16 -10.42
C CYS A 249 14.33 5.75 -11.61
N PHE A 250 14.05 4.65 -12.32
CA PHE A 250 14.95 4.15 -13.38
C PHE A 250 14.96 5.07 -14.63
N PRO A 251 16.15 5.33 -15.23
CA PRO A 251 17.48 4.91 -14.81
C PRO A 251 18.05 5.75 -13.66
N TRP A 252 17.63 7.01 -13.52
CA TRP A 252 17.96 7.90 -12.39
C TRP A 252 16.83 8.89 -12.12
N CYS A 253 16.78 9.44 -10.90
CA CYS A 253 15.89 10.54 -10.57
C CYS A 253 16.19 11.78 -11.43
N SER A 254 15.19 12.63 -11.58
CA SER A 254 15.29 13.87 -12.34
C SER A 254 16.33 14.82 -11.76
N GLN A 255 17.06 15.51 -12.64
CA GLN A 255 18.08 16.51 -12.30
C GLN A 255 17.48 17.91 -12.04
N ILE A 256 16.17 18.00 -11.80
CA ILE A 256 15.48 19.26 -11.49
C ILE A 256 15.93 19.83 -10.12
N THR A 257 16.52 19.00 -9.27
CA THR A 257 17.02 19.40 -7.94
C THR A 257 18.49 19.08 -7.78
N GLU A 258 19.23 20.02 -7.21
CA GLU A 258 20.61 19.85 -6.73
C GLU A 258 20.62 19.88 -5.20
N VAL A 259 21.45 19.06 -4.55
CA VAL A 259 21.53 18.97 -3.08
C VAL A 259 22.97 19.08 -2.60
N ASP A 260 23.22 19.77 -1.49
CA ASP A 260 24.59 19.95 -0.98
C ASP A 260 25.20 18.68 -0.36
N TYR A 261 24.38 17.70 0.02
CA TYR A 261 24.77 16.57 0.87
C TYR A 261 24.93 15.27 0.07
N ASP A 262 25.74 15.28 -0.97
CA ASP A 262 25.83 14.15 -1.91
C ASP A 262 26.38 12.84 -1.34
N HIS A 263 27.14 12.92 -0.25
CA HIS A 263 27.78 11.74 0.36
C HIS A 263 26.87 10.99 1.34
N MET A 264 25.72 11.54 1.72
CA MET A 264 24.80 10.91 2.68
C MET A 264 24.00 9.78 2.02
N PRO A 265 23.75 8.66 2.74
CA PRO A 265 22.90 7.59 2.23
C PRO A 265 21.46 8.08 2.09
N PHE A 266 20.72 7.48 1.16
CA PHE A 266 19.30 7.77 0.99
C PHE A 266 18.47 7.15 2.12
N ALA A 267 17.50 7.91 2.60
CA ALA A 267 16.46 7.48 3.52
C ALA A 267 15.09 7.54 2.82
N THR A 268 14.20 6.62 3.17
CA THR A 268 12.78 6.71 2.80
C THR A 268 12.03 7.65 3.73
N LEU A 269 10.82 8.07 3.36
CA LEU A 269 9.96 8.86 4.23
C LEU A 269 9.50 8.07 5.46
N MET A 270 9.38 6.73 5.37
CA MET A 270 9.16 5.89 6.54
C MET A 270 10.36 5.92 7.51
N ASP A 271 11.60 5.89 7.01
CA ASP A 271 12.79 6.07 7.85
C ASP A 271 12.76 7.44 8.57
N VAL A 272 12.35 8.50 7.86
CA VAL A 272 12.23 9.86 8.43
C VAL A 272 11.18 9.93 9.55
N LEU A 273 9.99 9.37 9.32
CA LEU A 273 8.88 9.35 10.28
C LEU A 273 9.23 8.56 11.54
N THR A 274 9.95 7.45 11.38
CA THR A 274 10.26 6.49 12.44
C THR A 274 11.61 6.71 13.11
N TYR A 275 12.42 7.67 12.62
CA TYR A 275 13.76 7.96 13.12
C TYR A 275 13.79 8.21 14.63
N SER A 276 14.75 7.61 15.34
CA SER A 276 14.82 7.58 16.80
C SER A 276 14.89 8.94 17.49
N GLU A 277 15.45 9.94 16.80
CA GLU A 277 15.61 11.30 17.33
C GLU A 277 14.59 12.25 16.71
N ALA A 278 14.10 13.21 17.51
CA ALA A 278 13.13 14.19 17.04
C ALA A 278 13.71 15.17 16.00
N THR A 279 15.02 15.41 16.06
CA THR A 279 15.74 16.32 15.18
C THR A 279 16.85 15.58 14.46
N ALA A 280 16.81 15.56 13.14
CA ALA A 280 17.75 14.84 12.30
C ALA A 280 17.72 15.38 10.86
N ARG A 281 18.75 15.06 10.07
CA ARG A 281 18.88 15.45 8.67
C ARG A 281 18.93 14.21 7.79
N PHE A 282 18.28 14.28 6.64
CA PHE A 282 18.08 13.16 5.72
C PHE A 282 18.29 13.61 4.28
N LYS A 283 18.71 12.68 3.42
CA LYS A 283 18.67 12.81 1.96
C LYS A 283 17.66 11.80 1.43
N CYS A 284 16.68 12.25 0.66
CA CYS A 284 15.55 11.42 0.20
C CYS A 284 15.37 11.58 -1.32
N ILE A 285 14.74 10.58 -1.95
CA ILE A 285 14.20 10.70 -3.30
C ILE A 285 12.69 10.65 -3.20
N ILE A 286 12.03 11.71 -3.63
CA ILE A 286 10.59 11.94 -3.41
C ILE A 286 9.93 12.43 -4.69
N ARG A 287 8.60 12.43 -4.70
CA ARG A 287 7.76 13.20 -5.62
C ARG A 287 7.11 14.33 -4.85
N VAL A 288 7.00 15.51 -5.45
CA VAL A 288 6.23 16.63 -4.88
C VAL A 288 4.85 16.62 -5.51
N VAL A 289 3.84 16.27 -4.71
CA VAL A 289 2.48 16.03 -5.22
C VAL A 289 1.57 17.24 -5.10
N ALA A 290 1.84 18.11 -4.13
CA ALA A 290 1.13 19.37 -3.93
C ALA A 290 2.05 20.43 -3.32
N ALA A 291 1.68 21.70 -3.52
CA ALA A 291 2.31 22.87 -2.92
C ALA A 291 1.22 23.80 -2.38
N PHE A 292 1.47 24.40 -1.22
CA PHE A 292 0.62 25.42 -0.62
C PHE A 292 1.48 26.58 -0.09
N PRO A 293 1.18 27.84 -0.45
CA PRO A 293 0.14 28.24 -1.40
C PRO A 293 0.44 27.71 -2.81
N TRP A 294 -0.56 27.65 -3.68
CA TRP A 294 -0.39 27.15 -5.04
C TRP A 294 0.32 28.19 -5.93
N ARG A 295 -0.12 29.44 -5.83
CA ARG A 295 0.32 30.58 -6.64
C ARG A 295 1.72 31.04 -6.24
N ALA A 296 2.59 31.22 -7.22
CA ALA A 296 3.98 31.61 -6.98
C ALA A 296 4.09 33.03 -6.39
N GLU A 297 3.10 33.88 -6.66
CA GLU A 297 2.96 35.22 -6.09
C GLU A 297 2.85 35.19 -4.57
N ASP A 298 2.26 34.13 -4.03
CA ASP A 298 1.99 33.97 -2.60
C ASP A 298 3.10 33.20 -1.87
N PHE A 299 4.14 32.75 -2.59
CA PHE A 299 5.25 31.98 -2.00
C PHE A 299 6.05 32.77 -0.97
N SER A 300 6.11 34.09 -1.14
CA SER A 300 6.84 34.98 -0.25
C SER A 300 5.93 36.08 0.30
N HIS A 301 6.04 36.34 1.60
CA HIS A 301 5.34 37.44 2.24
C HIS A 301 6.36 38.35 2.92
N HIS A 302 6.37 39.64 2.56
CA HIS A 302 7.40 40.60 2.97
C HIS A 302 8.84 40.10 2.74
N GLY A 303 9.07 39.42 1.60
CA GLY A 303 10.37 38.86 1.23
C GLY A 303 10.74 37.56 1.96
N THR A 304 9.88 37.03 2.85
CA THR A 304 10.12 35.75 3.51
C THR A 304 9.34 34.63 2.83
N TYR A 305 10.05 33.62 2.29
CA TYR A 305 9.42 32.42 1.74
C TYR A 305 8.67 31.62 2.81
N ARG A 306 7.46 31.15 2.47
CA ARG A 306 6.58 30.34 3.34
C ARG A 306 5.75 29.37 2.51
N ILE A 307 6.35 28.24 2.15
CA ILE A 307 5.71 27.23 1.31
C ILE A 307 5.66 25.91 2.09
N ARG A 308 4.56 25.20 1.97
CA ARG A 308 4.41 23.81 2.40
C ARG A 308 4.27 22.93 1.17
N LEU A 309 5.17 21.98 1.03
CA LEU A 309 5.11 20.93 0.03
C LEU A 309 4.54 19.66 0.65
N THR A 310 3.75 18.93 -0.14
CA THR A 310 3.38 17.54 0.16
C THR A 310 4.32 16.64 -0.62
N LEU A 311 5.13 15.90 0.11
CA LEU A 311 6.14 14.98 -0.42
C LEU A 311 5.63 13.56 -0.29
N GLU A 312 5.88 12.73 -1.29
CA GLU A 312 5.64 11.29 -1.22
C GLU A 312 6.84 10.48 -1.72
N ASP A 313 6.95 9.28 -1.19
CA ASP A 313 7.74 8.20 -1.76
C ASP A 313 6.90 6.91 -1.69
N PRO A 314 7.40 5.74 -2.10
CA PRO A 314 6.62 4.51 -2.03
C PRO A 314 6.11 4.17 -0.62
N THR A 315 6.78 4.66 0.43
CA THR A 315 6.57 4.23 1.82
C THR A 315 5.61 5.15 2.59
N ALA A 316 5.61 6.45 2.32
CA ALA A 316 4.78 7.41 3.04
C ALA A 316 4.55 8.73 2.28
N ARG A 317 3.71 9.59 2.84
CA ARG A 317 3.49 10.97 2.41
C ARG A 317 3.57 11.90 3.63
N ILE A 318 4.28 13.01 3.50
CA ILE A 318 4.49 13.99 4.58
C ILE A 318 4.34 15.43 4.07
N HIS A 319 4.13 16.35 5.00
CA HIS A 319 4.34 17.78 4.73
C HIS A 319 5.75 18.20 5.10
N ALA A 320 6.37 19.00 4.23
CA ALA A 320 7.64 19.65 4.50
C ALA A 320 7.56 21.13 4.11
N PHE A 321 8.20 21.99 4.90
CA PHE A 321 8.18 23.43 4.69
C PHE A 321 9.45 23.92 4.00
N ILE A 322 9.30 24.92 3.14
CA ILE A 322 10.36 25.78 2.65
C ILE A 322 10.13 27.15 3.29
N TYR A 323 11.08 27.60 4.08
CA TYR A 323 10.91 28.79 4.92
C TYR A 323 12.16 29.68 4.86
N ALA A 324 11.97 30.99 4.80
CA ALA A 324 13.02 32.00 4.87
C ALA A 324 14.23 31.71 3.95
N GLU A 325 15.45 31.65 4.49
CA GLU A 325 16.70 31.45 3.74
C GLU A 325 16.75 30.13 2.95
N ASP A 326 16.03 29.10 3.40
CA ASP A 326 15.94 27.83 2.66
C ASP A 326 15.13 28.03 1.37
N GLY A 327 14.20 29.00 1.32
CA GLY A 327 13.47 29.35 0.10
C GLY A 327 14.30 30.14 -0.90
N GLU A 328 15.09 31.10 -0.43
CA GLU A 328 16.06 31.80 -1.28
C GLU A 328 17.03 30.80 -1.92
N LYS A 329 17.54 29.85 -1.13
CA LYS A 329 18.38 28.78 -1.67
C LYS A 329 17.64 27.90 -2.67
N PHE A 330 16.40 27.53 -2.36
CA PHE A 330 15.60 26.63 -3.20
C PHE A 330 15.30 27.21 -4.58
N PHE A 331 15.03 28.52 -4.67
CA PHE A 331 14.70 29.21 -5.92
C PHE A 331 15.87 29.94 -6.59
N ASP A 332 17.07 29.91 -5.99
CA ASP A 332 18.26 30.64 -6.42
C ASP A 332 18.11 32.17 -6.32
N GLY A 333 17.78 32.63 -5.13
CA GLY A 333 17.47 34.02 -4.79
C GLY A 333 15.98 34.31 -4.83
N ASN A 334 15.62 35.47 -5.38
CA ASN A 334 14.25 35.93 -5.53
C ASN A 334 13.95 36.15 -7.03
N PRO A 335 13.78 35.06 -7.81
CA PRO A 335 13.53 35.19 -9.24
C PRO A 335 12.12 35.75 -9.52
N SER A 336 11.85 36.09 -10.79
CA SER A 336 10.52 36.57 -11.18
C SER A 336 9.43 35.53 -10.92
N ILE A 337 8.20 36.00 -10.74
CA ILE A 337 7.01 35.14 -10.55
C ILE A 337 6.91 34.08 -11.66
N ASP A 338 7.21 34.45 -12.91
CA ASP A 338 7.19 33.52 -14.05
C ASP A 338 8.21 32.40 -13.91
N VAL A 339 9.43 32.72 -13.46
CA VAL A 339 10.48 31.73 -13.22
C VAL A 339 10.10 30.81 -12.06
N MET A 340 9.58 31.35 -10.96
CA MET A 340 9.07 30.55 -9.83
C MET A 340 7.93 29.63 -10.26
N THR A 341 7.01 30.13 -11.08
CA THR A 341 5.89 29.37 -11.64
C THR A 341 6.39 28.20 -12.49
N ARG A 342 7.34 28.42 -13.40
CA ARG A 342 7.96 27.35 -14.20
C ARG A 342 8.68 26.32 -13.34
N LYS A 343 9.44 26.77 -12.34
CA LYS A 343 10.16 25.90 -11.39
C LYS A 343 9.19 25.04 -10.58
N ARG A 344 8.09 25.63 -10.08
CA ARG A 344 6.99 24.91 -9.42
C ARG A 344 6.34 23.90 -10.37
N ASP A 345 6.03 24.28 -11.59
CA ASP A 345 5.33 23.44 -12.56
C ASP A 345 6.17 22.23 -12.98
N LYS A 346 7.48 22.42 -13.18
CA LYS A 346 8.46 21.32 -13.36
C LYS A 346 8.44 20.36 -12.17
N LEU A 347 8.50 20.89 -10.96
CA LEU A 347 8.52 20.10 -9.71
C LEU A 347 7.23 19.30 -9.51
N LEU A 348 6.09 19.87 -9.89
CA LEU A 348 4.76 19.27 -9.77
C LEU A 348 4.34 18.43 -10.99
N GLY A 349 5.20 18.32 -12.01
CA GLY A 349 4.95 17.54 -13.23
C GLY A 349 3.80 18.07 -14.09
N VAL A 350 3.62 19.39 -14.13
CA VAL A 350 2.68 20.07 -15.03
C VAL A 350 3.28 20.09 -16.43
N ALA A 351 2.55 19.59 -17.44
CA ALA A 351 3.02 19.63 -18.82
C ALA A 351 3.14 21.07 -19.33
N ALA A 352 4.24 21.39 -20.01
CA ALA A 352 4.37 22.65 -20.72
C ALA A 352 3.39 22.66 -21.90
N ASN A 353 2.43 23.60 -21.92
CA ASN A 353 1.55 23.82 -23.06
C ASN A 353 2.36 24.36 -24.25
N ASN A 354 3.03 23.49 -24.98
CA ASN A 354 3.80 23.87 -26.17
C ASN A 354 2.98 23.87 -27.45
N ASP A 355 1.81 23.23 -27.47
CA ASP A 355 0.95 23.20 -28.64
C ASP A 355 -0.41 23.80 -28.28
N GLY A 356 -0.80 24.90 -28.95
CA GLY A 356 -2.08 25.59 -28.80
C GLY A 356 -3.33 24.77 -29.19
N LYS A 357 -3.27 23.45 -29.10
CA LYS A 357 -4.43 22.55 -29.09
C LYS A 357 -4.63 22.11 -27.64
N GLY A 358 -5.77 22.49 -27.08
CA GLY A 358 -6.19 22.16 -25.72
C GLY A 358 -6.12 20.66 -25.47
N THR A 359 -4.98 20.20 -24.95
CA THR A 359 -4.88 18.95 -24.22
C THR A 359 -5.16 19.32 -22.77
N ASN A 360 -6.17 18.68 -22.18
CA ASN A 360 -6.65 18.97 -20.83
C ASN A 360 -5.49 19.24 -19.85
N PRO A 361 -5.47 20.38 -19.12
CA PRO A 361 -4.49 20.65 -18.06
C PRO A 361 -4.68 19.74 -16.82
N ALA A 362 -5.28 18.56 -17.01
CA ALA A 362 -6.02 17.85 -15.97
C ALA A 362 -5.25 16.72 -15.27
N SER A 363 -4.07 16.29 -15.76
CA SER A 363 -3.28 15.22 -15.11
C SER A 363 -1.81 15.61 -15.04
N ARG A 364 -1.25 15.56 -13.82
CA ARG A 364 0.15 15.89 -13.52
C ARG A 364 0.90 14.62 -13.13
N ASN A 365 2.14 14.48 -13.59
CA ASN A 365 3.00 13.38 -13.17
C ASN A 365 4.30 13.93 -12.57
N PRO A 366 4.32 14.25 -11.26
CA PRO A 366 5.52 14.73 -10.61
C PRO A 366 6.73 13.80 -10.83
N PRO A 367 7.89 14.35 -11.22
CA PRO A 367 9.11 13.56 -11.34
C PRO A 367 9.64 13.14 -9.97
N TRP A 368 10.43 12.08 -9.94
CA TRP A 368 11.26 11.74 -8.78
C TRP A 368 12.43 12.72 -8.69
N VAL A 369 12.59 13.39 -7.56
CA VAL A 369 13.63 14.41 -7.30
C VAL A 369 14.35 14.13 -5.99
N GLN A 370 15.58 14.63 -5.88
CA GLN A 370 16.34 14.56 -4.63
C GLN A 370 16.00 15.74 -3.73
N CYS A 371 15.93 15.52 -2.42
CA CYS A 371 15.86 16.62 -1.47
C CYS A 371 16.56 16.28 -0.17
N CYS A 372 17.02 17.32 0.51
CA CYS A 372 17.47 17.24 1.89
C CYS A 372 16.37 17.71 2.84
N LEU A 373 16.05 16.86 3.82
CA LEU A 373 15.01 17.10 4.82
C LEU A 373 15.61 17.19 6.21
N LYS A 374 15.23 18.20 6.99
CA LYS A 374 15.55 18.27 8.42
C LYS A 374 14.26 18.23 9.23
N SER A 375 14.28 17.49 10.33
CA SER A 375 13.20 17.47 11.32
C SER A 375 13.49 18.42 12.47
N TYR A 376 12.43 19.05 12.98
CA TYR A 376 12.44 19.97 14.12
C TYR A 376 11.11 19.86 14.86
N TYR A 377 11.01 20.37 16.08
CA TYR A 377 9.78 20.41 16.86
C TYR A 377 9.48 21.85 17.28
N LEU A 378 8.20 22.19 17.42
CA LEU A 378 7.76 23.53 17.80
C LEU A 378 7.56 23.67 19.32
N ASP A 379 7.18 22.58 19.99
CA ASP A 379 6.91 22.54 21.42
C ASP A 379 7.84 21.54 22.11
N LYS A 380 8.54 22.00 23.15
CA LYS A 380 9.41 21.17 23.99
C LYS A 380 8.62 20.21 24.87
N ASN A 381 7.36 20.53 25.18
CA ASN A 381 6.48 19.69 25.99
C ASN A 381 5.81 18.59 25.16
N ASP A 382 5.72 18.77 23.84
CA ASP A 382 5.22 17.79 22.87
C ASP A 382 6.18 17.65 21.70
N ILE A 383 7.35 17.10 21.99
CA ILE A 383 8.46 16.97 21.01
C ILE A 383 8.02 16.20 19.76
N TRP A 384 7.21 15.16 19.93
CA TRP A 384 6.83 14.25 18.84
C TRP A 384 5.56 14.70 18.11
N GLY A 385 4.54 15.20 18.83
CA GLY A 385 3.31 15.70 18.21
C GLY A 385 3.49 17.04 17.51
N SER A 386 4.45 17.86 17.96
CA SER A 386 4.82 19.12 17.29
C SER A 386 5.95 18.98 16.26
N ARG A 387 6.38 17.75 15.94
CA ARG A 387 7.46 17.50 14.98
C ARG A 387 7.04 17.87 13.57
N GLN A 388 7.87 18.66 12.90
CA GLN A 388 7.71 19.12 11.53
C GLN A 388 8.98 18.88 10.71
N TYR A 389 8.85 18.99 9.39
CA TYR A 389 9.93 18.77 8.44
C TYR A 389 10.16 20.02 7.61
N ARG A 390 11.42 20.33 7.31
CA ARG A 390 11.84 21.47 6.50
C ARG A 390 12.80 20.99 5.41
N ILE A 391 12.56 21.43 4.18
CA ILE A 391 13.53 21.27 3.09
C ILE A 391 14.65 22.28 3.34
N PHE A 392 15.89 21.81 3.19
CA PHE A 392 17.09 22.64 3.33
C PHE A 392 18.14 22.17 2.34
N GLY A 393 19.16 22.98 2.06
CA GLY A 393 20.32 22.56 1.26
C GLY A 393 19.96 21.93 -0.11
N THR A 394 18.83 22.32 -0.67
CA THR A 394 18.25 21.81 -1.93
C THR A 394 17.96 23.02 -2.81
N LYS A 395 18.35 22.98 -4.08
CA LYS A 395 18.15 24.03 -5.09
C LYS A 395 17.43 23.46 -6.30
N LEU A 396 16.50 24.22 -6.90
CA LEU A 396 15.92 23.88 -8.19
C LEU A 396 16.84 24.33 -9.33
N ALA A 397 17.26 23.36 -10.14
CA ALA A 397 17.96 23.59 -11.39
C ALA A 397 17.06 24.28 -12.42
N ASP A 398 17.68 24.94 -13.40
CA ASP A 398 16.99 25.85 -14.32
C ASP A 398 16.11 25.18 -15.40
#